data_AF-A0A6S7JNI4-F1
#
_entry.id   AF-A0A6S7JNI4-F1
#
_cell.length_a   1.000
_cell.length_b   1.000
_cell.length_c   1.000
_cell.angle_alpha   90.00
_cell.angle_beta   90.00
_cell.angle_gamma   90.00
#
_symmetry.space_group_name_H-M   'P 1'
#
loop_
_entity.id
_entity.type
_entity.pdbx_description
1 polymer ?
#
loop_
_entity_poly.entity_id
_entity_poly.type
_entity_poly.pdbx_seq_one_letter_code
_entity_poly.pdbx_strand_id
1 'polypeptide(L)'
;MVVKFATYRGLLAPKTCGSSDDYSCEVDVTCLVKKQCDGLHECNITVDDNLFSGDLCPGLSNYLYFEYQCVDTVKPYREPCVHDVSLSYSSLPYKGVVQITTDSGTKNVCWKSLKNQAKDIICRHLGYNGIFSLVNISTPTDAKNATFSGSINCNGEEKYLSQCSITASTGDSCSELSYIQCGSFRPLLEDEQRFPDSSFSASASSEGHSASDARMSSGSSWCAPVSDDKHYLQVDLGRQYDLDFFVTYGDSSGQKWVATYNLEYTVDLVNWKTLSRILQGNKNAYDHAAWGSISVRARALRFIPLTYVGQPCMRVDISGS
;
A
#
# COMPACT_ATOMS: atom_id res chain seq x y z
N MET A 1 -27.88 -8.91 -6.42
CA MET A 1 -26.80 -7.99 -6.83
C MET A 1 -25.43 -8.63 -6.65
N VAL A 2 -24.40 -8.15 -7.35
CA VAL A 2 -22.99 -8.56 -7.21
C VAL A 2 -22.12 -7.31 -7.20
N VAL A 3 -21.44 -7.05 -6.10
CA VAL A 3 -20.54 -5.91 -5.92
C VAL A 3 -19.27 -6.14 -6.74
N LYS A 4 -18.88 -5.15 -7.54
CA LYS A 4 -17.67 -5.16 -8.34
C LYS A 4 -16.49 -4.65 -7.54
N PHE A 5 -16.65 -3.47 -6.94
CA PHE A 5 -15.68 -2.92 -6.00
C PHE A 5 -16.36 -1.93 -5.04
N ALA A 6 -15.70 -1.69 -3.91
CA ALA A 6 -16.07 -0.67 -2.95
C ALA A 6 -14.84 -0.02 -2.34
N THR A 7 -14.89 1.30 -2.16
CA THR A 7 -13.82 2.10 -1.58
C THR A 7 -14.38 3.04 -0.52
N TYR A 8 -13.74 3.06 0.64
CA TYR A 8 -13.94 4.09 1.65
C TYR A 8 -13.09 5.29 1.26
N ARG A 9 -13.73 6.46 1.11
CA ARG A 9 -13.11 7.65 0.53
C ARG A 9 -13.23 8.84 1.48
N GLY A 10 -12.15 9.62 1.57
CA GLY A 10 -12.11 10.87 2.31
C GLY A 10 -11.92 12.07 1.37
N LEU A 11 -12.67 13.13 1.60
CA LEU A 11 -12.56 14.41 0.88
C LEU A 11 -12.20 15.55 1.82
N LEU A 12 -11.26 16.40 1.39
CA LEU A 12 -11.01 17.71 1.99
C LEU A 12 -12.15 18.67 1.65
N ALA A 13 -12.57 19.52 2.60
CA ALA A 13 -13.50 20.60 2.31
C ALA A 13 -12.86 21.60 1.31
N PRO A 14 -13.59 22.09 0.28
CA PRO A 14 -15.02 21.96 0.00
C PRO A 14 -15.37 20.92 -1.10
N LYS A 15 -14.51 19.92 -1.35
CA LYS A 15 -14.73 18.96 -2.45
C LYS A 15 -16.05 18.21 -2.25
N THR A 16 -16.86 18.12 -3.31
CA THR A 16 -18.14 17.40 -3.31
C THR A 16 -18.00 16.03 -3.98
N CYS A 17 -18.73 15.04 -3.46
CA CYS A 17 -18.76 13.69 -4.02
C CYS A 17 -19.28 13.70 -5.47
N GLY A 18 -18.65 12.91 -6.36
CA GLY A 18 -19.08 12.71 -7.75
C GLY A 18 -18.51 13.68 -8.79
N SER A 19 -17.68 14.66 -8.40
CA SER A 19 -17.17 15.68 -9.33
C SER A 19 -15.81 15.36 -9.96
N SER A 20 -15.02 14.41 -9.41
CA SER A 20 -13.78 13.87 -10.02
C SER A 20 -13.22 12.69 -9.20
N ASP A 21 -12.28 11.92 -9.77
CA ASP A 21 -11.49 10.86 -9.10
C ASP A 21 -10.45 11.39 -8.06
N ASP A 22 -10.47 12.70 -7.77
CA ASP A 22 -9.47 13.35 -6.91
C ASP A 22 -9.85 13.31 -5.42
N TYR A 23 -9.87 12.09 -4.87
CA TYR A 23 -10.07 11.82 -3.44
C TYR A 23 -8.78 12.05 -2.64
N SER A 24 -8.91 12.65 -1.45
CA SER A 24 -7.77 12.92 -0.57
C SER A 24 -7.33 11.69 0.22
N CYS A 25 -8.18 10.68 0.35
CA CYS A 25 -7.89 9.38 0.93
C CYS A 25 -8.79 8.33 0.25
N GLU A 26 -8.25 7.14 -0.03
CA GLU A 26 -9.00 6.02 -0.59
C GLU A 26 -8.47 4.70 0.00
N VAL A 27 -9.37 3.88 0.53
CA VAL A 27 -9.08 2.57 1.12
C VAL A 27 -10.02 1.54 0.50
N ASP A 28 -9.47 0.41 0.02
CA ASP A 28 -10.26 -0.68 -0.51
C ASP A 28 -11.05 -1.38 0.61
N VAL A 29 -12.37 -1.42 0.45
CA VAL A 29 -13.31 -2.08 1.37
C VAL A 29 -14.21 -3.06 0.62
N THR A 30 -13.81 -3.44 -0.60
CA THR A 30 -14.57 -4.32 -1.50
C THR A 30 -14.99 -5.61 -0.81
N CYS A 31 -14.08 -6.26 -0.08
CA CYS A 31 -14.39 -7.52 0.62
C CYS A 31 -15.48 -7.38 1.68
N LEU A 32 -15.48 -6.28 2.41
CA LEU A 32 -16.46 -6.01 3.46
C LEU A 32 -17.86 -5.82 2.85
N VAL A 33 -17.94 -5.02 1.77
CA VAL A 33 -19.20 -4.73 1.08
C VAL A 33 -19.72 -5.96 0.33
N LYS A 34 -18.85 -6.73 -0.34
CA LYS A 34 -19.21 -8.03 -0.95
C LYS A 34 -19.86 -8.96 0.07
N LYS A 35 -19.26 -9.11 1.25
CA LYS A 35 -19.77 -9.97 2.32
C LYS A 35 -21.17 -9.57 2.80
N GLN A 36 -21.51 -8.28 2.75
CA GLN A 36 -22.82 -7.79 3.17
C GLN A 36 -23.86 -7.79 2.06
N CYS A 37 -23.48 -7.47 0.83
CA CYS A 37 -24.44 -7.21 -0.26
C CYS A 37 -24.54 -8.31 -1.31
N ASP A 38 -23.49 -9.12 -1.51
CA ASP A 38 -23.49 -10.08 -2.61
C ASP A 38 -24.62 -11.09 -2.45
N GLY A 39 -25.39 -11.21 -3.53
CA GLY A 39 -26.55 -12.10 -3.59
C GLY A 39 -27.82 -11.58 -2.94
N LEU A 40 -27.82 -10.39 -2.35
CA LEU A 40 -29.05 -9.75 -1.88
C LEU A 40 -29.80 -9.07 -3.02
N HIS A 41 -31.12 -8.95 -2.86
CA HIS A 41 -31.97 -8.17 -3.75
C HIS A 41 -31.91 -6.67 -3.39
N GLU A 42 -31.79 -6.37 -2.11
CA GLU A 42 -31.61 -5.03 -1.55
C GLU A 42 -30.50 -5.11 -0.49
N CYS A 43 -29.58 -4.14 -0.51
CA CYS A 43 -28.50 -4.05 0.47
C CYS A 43 -28.45 -2.65 1.07
N ASN A 44 -28.65 -2.58 2.39
CA ASN A 44 -28.59 -1.34 3.16
C ASN A 44 -27.37 -1.40 4.07
N ILE A 45 -26.38 -0.55 3.80
CA ILE A 45 -25.15 -0.41 4.57
C ILE A 45 -25.17 0.92 5.31
N THR A 46 -24.98 0.86 6.63
CA THR A 46 -24.71 2.05 7.44
C THR A 46 -23.21 2.30 7.48
N VAL A 47 -22.77 3.49 7.07
CA VAL A 47 -21.36 3.88 7.12
C VAL A 47 -21.03 4.38 8.52
N ASP A 48 -20.59 3.49 9.39
CA ASP A 48 -20.21 3.79 10.78
C ASP A 48 -18.89 3.10 11.19
N ASP A 49 -18.36 3.51 12.35
CA ASP A 49 -17.10 3.01 12.88
C ASP A 49 -17.16 1.52 13.27
N ASN A 50 -18.35 0.97 13.50
CA ASN A 50 -18.51 -0.45 13.83
C ASN A 50 -18.25 -1.31 12.60
N LEU A 51 -18.67 -0.84 11.42
CA LEU A 51 -18.48 -1.56 10.18
C LEU A 51 -17.02 -1.50 9.71
N PHE A 52 -16.42 -0.30 9.73
CA PHE A 52 -15.08 -0.08 9.16
C PHE A 52 -13.93 -0.21 10.16
N SER A 53 -14.23 -0.63 11.41
CA SER A 53 -13.25 -0.78 12.49
C SER A 53 -12.47 0.52 12.78
N GLY A 54 -13.19 1.65 12.74
CA GLY A 54 -12.66 3.00 12.96
C GLY A 54 -12.63 3.89 11.72
N ASP A 55 -12.08 5.10 11.90
CA ASP A 55 -11.94 6.09 10.83
C ASP A 55 -10.74 5.76 9.93
N LEU A 56 -11.03 5.28 8.72
CA LEU A 56 -10.02 4.91 7.72
C LEU A 56 -9.40 6.12 7.00
N CYS A 57 -10.03 7.29 7.10
CA CYS A 57 -9.59 8.53 6.48
C CYS A 57 -9.71 9.69 7.49
N PRO A 58 -8.89 9.66 8.56
CA PRO A 58 -9.05 10.55 9.70
C PRO A 58 -8.95 12.02 9.32
N GLY A 59 -9.88 12.82 9.86
CA GLY A 59 -9.93 14.27 9.64
C GLY A 59 -10.52 14.69 8.29
N LEU A 60 -11.09 13.76 7.52
CA LEU A 60 -11.74 14.03 6.24
C LEU A 60 -13.26 13.82 6.32
N SER A 61 -13.98 14.37 5.34
CA SER A 61 -15.38 14.01 5.14
C SER A 61 -15.44 12.65 4.44
N ASN A 62 -15.99 11.65 5.12
CA ASN A 62 -15.93 10.26 4.71
C ASN A 62 -17.18 9.80 3.98
N TYR A 63 -17.00 9.00 2.93
CA TYR A 63 -18.06 8.46 2.10
C TYR A 63 -17.73 7.05 1.63
N LEU A 64 -18.76 6.21 1.48
CA LEU A 64 -18.64 4.92 0.83
C LEU A 64 -19.01 5.07 -0.65
N TYR A 65 -18.10 4.68 -1.54
CA TYR A 65 -18.38 4.53 -2.97
C TYR A 65 -18.30 3.06 -3.33
N PHE A 66 -19.27 2.54 -4.08
CA PHE A 66 -19.21 1.17 -4.59
C PHE A 66 -19.99 1.01 -5.89
N GLU A 67 -19.55 0.07 -6.71
CA GLU A 67 -20.20 -0.31 -7.95
C GLU A 67 -20.68 -1.76 -7.87
N TYR A 68 -21.84 -2.03 -8.46
CA TYR A 68 -22.46 -3.35 -8.45
C TYR A 68 -23.18 -3.64 -9.76
N GLN A 69 -23.46 -4.93 -9.98
CA GLN A 69 -24.20 -5.43 -11.12
C GLN A 69 -25.44 -6.22 -10.64
N CYS A 70 -26.57 -6.03 -11.30
CA CYS A 70 -27.75 -6.88 -11.11
C CYS A 70 -27.60 -8.15 -11.94
N VAL A 71 -27.88 -9.31 -11.33
CA VAL A 71 -27.79 -10.63 -11.97
C VAL A 71 -29.03 -11.45 -11.64
N ASP A 72 -29.53 -12.21 -12.62
CA ASP A 72 -30.79 -12.97 -12.49
C ASP A 72 -30.64 -14.25 -11.66
N THR A 73 -29.46 -14.87 -11.67
CA THR A 73 -29.14 -16.07 -10.88
C THR A 73 -28.08 -15.76 -9.84
N VAL A 74 -28.47 -15.76 -8.57
CA VAL A 74 -27.54 -15.55 -7.45
C VAL A 74 -26.92 -16.90 -7.05
N LYS A 75 -25.60 -17.04 -7.19
CA LYS A 75 -24.87 -18.07 -6.43
C LYS A 75 -24.52 -17.48 -5.06
N PRO A 76 -24.70 -18.22 -3.95
CA PRO A 76 -24.29 -17.74 -2.63
C PRO A 76 -22.78 -17.47 -2.64
N TYR A 77 -22.38 -16.33 -2.09
CA TYR A 77 -20.98 -15.91 -2.01
C TYR A 77 -20.17 -16.96 -1.22
N ARG A 78 -19.33 -17.73 -1.93
CA ARG A 78 -18.39 -18.71 -1.37
C ARG A 78 -16.96 -18.45 -1.81
N GLU A 79 -16.73 -17.33 -2.49
CA GLU A 79 -15.41 -16.97 -3.00
C GLU A 79 -14.55 -16.39 -1.87
N PRO A 80 -13.28 -16.81 -1.74
CA PRO A 80 -12.35 -16.17 -0.83
C PRO A 80 -12.17 -14.71 -1.28
N CYS A 81 -12.34 -13.77 -0.36
CA CYS A 81 -11.94 -12.40 -0.62
C CYS A 81 -10.50 -12.16 -0.17
N VAL A 82 -9.74 -11.43 -0.99
CA VAL A 82 -8.38 -11.00 -0.67
C VAL A 82 -8.43 -9.59 -0.14
N HIS A 83 -8.13 -9.44 1.14
CA HIS A 83 -8.08 -8.14 1.84
C HIS A 83 -6.77 -7.40 1.58
N ASP A 84 -5.69 -8.15 1.35
CA ASP A 84 -4.36 -7.55 1.21
C ASP A 84 -3.40 -8.44 0.44
N VAL A 85 -2.33 -7.82 -0.06
CA VAL A 85 -1.22 -8.47 -0.75
C VAL A 85 0.10 -8.00 -0.16
N SER A 86 1.02 -8.93 0.06
CA SER A 86 2.39 -8.62 0.49
C SER A 86 3.40 -9.52 -0.24
N LEU A 87 4.68 -9.14 -0.18
CA LEU A 87 5.79 -9.90 -0.74
C LEU A 87 6.74 -10.34 0.38
N SER A 88 7.19 -11.59 0.35
CA SER A 88 8.11 -12.14 1.36
C SER A 88 9.32 -12.85 0.74
N TYR A 89 10.25 -13.33 1.57
CA TYR A 89 11.48 -14.02 1.12
C TYR A 89 12.36 -13.16 0.19
N SER A 90 12.44 -11.87 0.48
CA SER A 90 13.28 -10.89 -0.20
C SER A 90 13.66 -9.78 0.77
N SER A 91 14.86 -9.23 0.61
CA SER A 91 15.29 -8.00 1.30
C SER A 91 14.84 -6.72 0.59
N LEU A 92 14.23 -6.84 -0.60
CA LEU A 92 13.77 -5.71 -1.41
C LEU A 92 12.24 -5.69 -1.47
N PRO A 93 11.62 -4.51 -1.45
CA PRO A 93 10.16 -4.35 -1.35
C PRO A 93 9.42 -4.79 -2.61
N TYR A 94 10.08 -4.70 -3.75
CA TYR A 94 9.46 -4.83 -5.07
C TYR A 94 9.59 -6.24 -5.64
N LYS A 95 10.12 -7.19 -4.87
CA LYS A 95 10.25 -8.58 -5.32
C LYS A 95 10.08 -9.53 -4.14
N GLY A 96 9.53 -10.73 -4.39
CA GLY A 96 9.36 -11.73 -3.35
C GLY A 96 8.30 -12.77 -3.71
N VAL A 97 8.09 -13.73 -2.81
CA VAL A 97 6.96 -14.66 -2.88
C VAL A 97 5.68 -13.88 -2.62
N VAL A 98 4.70 -14.05 -3.50
CA VAL A 98 3.39 -13.42 -3.36
C VAL A 98 2.64 -14.05 -2.19
N GLN A 99 2.18 -13.20 -1.27
CA GLN A 99 1.30 -13.57 -0.17
C GLN A 99 -0.02 -12.81 -0.30
N ILE A 100 -1.12 -13.52 -0.02
CA ILE A 100 -2.46 -12.93 0.05
C ILE A 100 -3.02 -13.11 1.45
N THR A 101 -3.66 -12.08 1.97
CA THR A 101 -4.38 -12.15 3.25
C THR A 101 -5.87 -12.25 2.99
N THR A 102 -6.49 -13.27 3.60
CA THR A 102 -7.93 -13.56 3.50
C THR A 102 -8.52 -13.64 4.91
N ASP A 103 -9.83 -13.85 5.02
CA ASP A 103 -10.49 -14.16 6.30
C ASP A 103 -9.86 -15.37 7.03
N SER A 104 -9.23 -16.29 6.29
CA SER A 104 -8.56 -17.48 6.83
C SER A 104 -7.08 -17.27 7.17
N GLY A 105 -6.60 -16.03 7.13
CA GLY A 105 -5.21 -15.66 7.35
C GLY A 105 -4.40 -15.50 6.06
N THR A 106 -3.10 -15.26 6.24
CA THR A 106 -2.13 -15.01 5.17
C THR A 106 -1.61 -16.32 4.58
N LYS A 107 -1.61 -16.41 3.25
CA LYS A 107 -1.20 -17.59 2.49
C LYS A 107 -0.22 -17.24 1.38
N ASN A 108 0.78 -18.10 1.16
CA ASN A 108 1.64 -18.03 -0.01
C ASN A 108 0.85 -18.42 -1.26
N VAL A 109 1.05 -17.75 -2.38
CA VAL A 109 0.28 -18.04 -3.61
C VAL A 109 0.98 -19.09 -4.46
N CYS A 110 0.30 -20.20 -4.72
CA CYS A 110 0.79 -21.23 -5.62
C CYS A 110 1.03 -20.67 -7.04
N TRP A 111 2.13 -21.06 -7.68
CA TRP A 111 2.47 -20.64 -9.05
C TRP A 111 1.31 -20.77 -10.03
N LYS A 112 0.62 -21.92 -9.97
CA LYS A 112 -0.48 -22.24 -10.90
C LYS A 112 -1.74 -21.41 -10.63
N SER A 113 -1.85 -20.73 -9.49
CA SER A 113 -3.05 -20.00 -9.11
C SER A 113 -3.19 -18.66 -9.82
N LEU A 114 -2.08 -18.05 -10.27
CA LEU A 114 -2.11 -16.76 -10.97
C LEU A 114 -2.52 -16.95 -12.44
N LYS A 115 -3.67 -16.41 -12.83
CA LYS A 115 -4.20 -16.46 -14.21
C LYS A 115 -4.28 -15.07 -14.83
N ASN A 116 -4.21 -15.02 -16.16
CA ASN A 116 -4.44 -13.81 -16.96
C ASN A 116 -3.63 -12.60 -16.43
N GLN A 117 -4.30 -11.48 -16.09
CA GLN A 117 -3.68 -10.23 -15.66
C GLN A 117 -3.42 -10.16 -14.15
N ALA A 118 -3.65 -11.25 -13.39
CA ALA A 118 -3.56 -11.23 -11.92
C ALA A 118 -2.20 -10.76 -11.40
N LYS A 119 -1.12 -11.13 -12.10
CA LYS A 119 0.25 -10.73 -11.78
C LYS A 119 0.48 -9.21 -11.87
N ASP A 120 -0.16 -8.55 -12.84
CA ASP A 120 -0.10 -7.10 -13.00
C ASP A 120 -0.96 -6.39 -11.94
N ILE A 121 -2.13 -6.97 -11.61
CA ILE A 121 -2.97 -6.46 -10.52
C ILE A 121 -2.27 -6.60 -9.17
N ILE A 122 -1.50 -7.68 -8.93
CA ILE A 122 -0.68 -7.82 -7.72
C ILE A 122 0.28 -6.65 -7.57
N CYS A 123 1.03 -6.32 -8.62
CA CYS A 123 1.97 -5.21 -8.56
C CYS A 123 1.26 -3.87 -8.39
N ARG A 124 0.11 -3.66 -9.06
CA ARG A 124 -0.72 -2.45 -8.88
C ARG A 124 -1.31 -2.32 -7.48
N HIS A 125 -1.78 -3.41 -6.90
CA HIS A 125 -2.25 -3.46 -5.51
C HIS A 125 -1.14 -3.01 -4.56
N LEU A 126 0.08 -3.50 -4.78
CA LEU A 126 1.27 -3.12 -4.02
C LEU A 126 1.78 -1.70 -4.33
N GLY A 127 1.10 -0.94 -5.20
CA GLY A 127 1.46 0.45 -5.54
C GLY A 127 2.45 0.60 -6.70
N TYR A 128 2.87 -0.49 -7.35
CA TYR A 128 3.76 -0.50 -8.52
C TYR A 128 2.99 -0.40 -9.84
N ASN A 129 3.63 0.15 -10.88
CA ASN A 129 2.99 0.34 -12.18
C ASN A 129 2.63 -0.96 -12.92
N GLY A 130 3.27 -2.08 -12.58
CA GLY A 130 3.02 -3.38 -13.21
C GLY A 130 4.12 -4.38 -12.91
N ILE A 131 4.07 -5.52 -13.59
CA ILE A 131 5.06 -6.59 -13.40
C ILE A 131 6.35 -6.34 -14.20
N PHE A 132 7.49 -6.72 -13.62
CA PHE A 132 8.76 -6.85 -14.33
C PHE A 132 9.05 -8.31 -14.68
N SER A 133 8.98 -9.21 -13.71
CA SER A 133 9.21 -10.65 -13.91
C SER A 133 8.37 -11.50 -12.96
N LEU A 134 8.17 -12.76 -13.36
CA LEU A 134 7.44 -13.76 -12.59
C LEU A 134 8.13 -15.11 -12.79
N VAL A 135 8.58 -15.74 -11.71
CA VAL A 135 9.24 -17.04 -11.72
C VAL A 135 8.63 -17.96 -10.69
N ASN A 136 8.65 -19.27 -10.97
CA ASN A 136 8.29 -20.28 -9.99
C ASN A 136 9.53 -20.59 -9.14
N ILE A 137 9.33 -20.73 -7.84
CA ILE A 137 10.37 -21.21 -6.93
C ILE A 137 9.84 -22.40 -6.14
N SER A 138 10.74 -23.32 -5.78
CA SER A 138 10.42 -24.34 -4.79
C SER A 138 10.01 -23.67 -3.48
N THR A 139 9.03 -24.26 -2.79
CA THR A 139 8.59 -23.79 -1.47
C THR A 139 9.79 -23.64 -0.53
N PRO A 140 10.05 -22.43 0.02
CA PRO A 140 11.12 -22.23 0.99
C PRO A 140 10.98 -23.18 2.18
N THR A 141 12.10 -23.70 2.69
CA THR A 141 12.09 -24.66 3.81
C THR A 141 11.54 -24.08 5.10
N ASP A 142 11.59 -22.76 5.24
CA ASP A 142 11.10 -21.96 6.36
C ASP A 142 9.72 -21.34 6.06
N ALA A 143 9.00 -21.81 5.04
CA ALA A 143 7.64 -21.41 4.74
C ALA A 143 6.67 -21.74 5.86
N LYS A 144 6.30 -20.73 6.66
CA LYS A 144 5.31 -20.87 7.76
C LYS A 144 3.87 -20.75 7.28
N ASN A 145 3.64 -19.98 6.22
CA ASN A 145 2.29 -19.69 5.73
C ASN A 145 1.77 -20.83 4.86
N ALA A 146 0.50 -21.19 5.06
CA ALA A 146 -0.20 -22.15 4.21
C ALA A 146 -0.20 -21.67 2.76
N THR A 147 -0.36 -22.59 1.80
CA THR A 147 -0.40 -22.23 0.38
C THR A 147 -1.84 -22.08 -0.11
N PHE A 148 -2.10 -21.00 -0.84
CA PHE A 148 -3.33 -20.80 -1.59
C PHE A 148 -3.23 -21.53 -2.94
N SER A 149 -4.08 -22.54 -3.09
CA SER A 149 -4.32 -23.25 -4.34
C SER A 149 -5.71 -22.91 -4.87
N GLY A 150 -5.82 -22.65 -6.18
CA GLY A 150 -7.06 -22.27 -6.82
C GLY A 150 -6.85 -21.44 -8.08
N SER A 151 -7.71 -20.46 -8.32
CA SER A 151 -7.59 -19.53 -9.44
C SER A 151 -7.79 -18.09 -8.97
N ILE A 152 -6.83 -17.23 -9.26
CA ILE A 152 -6.93 -15.78 -9.16
C ILE A 152 -6.93 -15.26 -10.60
N ASN A 153 -8.09 -14.79 -11.04
CA ASN A 153 -8.30 -14.36 -12.41
C ASN A 153 -8.77 -12.90 -12.45
N CYS A 154 -7.94 -12.06 -13.06
CA CYS A 154 -8.19 -10.63 -13.25
C CYS A 154 -8.25 -10.29 -14.74
N ASN A 155 -9.07 -9.29 -15.10
CA ASN A 155 -9.27 -8.81 -16.46
C ASN A 155 -8.23 -7.74 -16.87
N GLY A 156 -7.59 -7.07 -15.90
CA GLY A 156 -6.56 -6.06 -16.13
C GLY A 156 -7.03 -4.61 -15.87
N GLU A 157 -8.31 -4.37 -15.65
CA GLU A 157 -8.88 -3.06 -15.30
C GLU A 157 -8.95 -2.88 -13.78
N GLU A 158 -8.79 -3.95 -13.01
CA GLU A 158 -8.85 -3.90 -11.55
C GLU A 158 -7.68 -3.09 -10.96
N LYS A 159 -7.95 -2.48 -9.80
CA LYS A 159 -6.91 -1.83 -8.98
C LYS A 159 -6.42 -2.74 -7.84
N TYR A 160 -7.32 -3.54 -7.28
CA TYR A 160 -7.07 -4.41 -6.14
C TYR A 160 -7.50 -5.85 -6.46
N LEU A 161 -6.82 -6.83 -5.84
CA LEU A 161 -7.17 -8.25 -6.03
C LEU A 161 -8.56 -8.61 -5.50
N SER A 162 -9.09 -7.84 -4.55
CA SER A 162 -10.46 -7.98 -4.04
C SER A 162 -11.53 -7.84 -5.14
N GLN A 163 -11.18 -7.21 -6.27
CA GLN A 163 -12.06 -6.97 -7.42
C GLN A 163 -12.02 -8.13 -8.44
N CYS A 164 -10.99 -8.98 -8.37
CA CYS A 164 -10.82 -10.12 -9.27
C CYS A 164 -11.72 -11.30 -8.90
N SER A 165 -11.87 -12.26 -9.82
CA SER A 165 -12.56 -13.52 -9.54
C SER A 165 -11.59 -14.51 -8.90
N ILE A 166 -11.92 -14.96 -7.68
CA ILE A 166 -11.05 -15.80 -6.87
C ILE A 166 -11.79 -17.06 -6.46
N THR A 167 -11.23 -18.21 -6.79
CA THR A 167 -11.76 -19.52 -6.38
C THR A 167 -10.69 -20.30 -5.64
N ALA A 168 -11.02 -20.82 -4.46
CA ALA A 168 -10.14 -21.75 -3.74
C ALA A 168 -10.39 -23.18 -4.20
N SER A 169 -9.33 -23.98 -4.30
CA SER A 169 -9.40 -25.42 -4.57
C SER A 169 -8.89 -26.18 -3.35
N THR A 170 -9.67 -27.18 -2.90
CA THR A 170 -9.29 -28.05 -1.79
C THR A 170 -8.61 -29.31 -2.31
N GLY A 171 -7.38 -29.58 -1.89
CA GLY A 171 -6.67 -30.82 -2.21
C GLY A 171 -5.58 -30.72 -3.28
N ASP A 172 -5.38 -29.54 -3.88
CA ASP A 172 -4.28 -29.32 -4.82
C ASP A 172 -2.96 -29.15 -4.06
N SER A 173 -2.09 -30.16 -4.18
CA SER A 173 -0.72 -30.05 -3.70
C SER A 173 0.05 -29.04 -4.55
N CYS A 174 0.65 -28.06 -3.89
CA CYS A 174 1.46 -27.04 -4.53
C CYS A 174 2.92 -27.22 -4.12
N SER A 175 3.79 -27.49 -5.09
CA SER A 175 5.24 -27.63 -4.89
C SER A 175 6.03 -26.37 -5.24
N GLU A 176 5.39 -25.41 -5.92
CA GLU A 176 6.04 -24.22 -6.47
C GLU A 176 5.24 -22.96 -6.18
N LEU A 177 5.90 -21.95 -5.60
CA LEU A 177 5.28 -20.67 -5.26
C LEU A 177 5.54 -19.62 -6.33
N SER A 178 4.66 -18.62 -6.36
CA SER A 178 4.79 -17.45 -7.24
C SER A 178 5.79 -16.46 -6.66
N TYR A 179 6.95 -16.31 -7.30
CA TYR A 179 7.91 -15.26 -6.97
C TYR A 179 7.84 -14.16 -8.01
N ILE A 180 7.40 -12.97 -7.60
CA ILE A 180 7.17 -11.83 -8.48
C ILE A 180 8.26 -10.78 -8.28
N GLN A 181 8.56 -10.05 -9.34
CA GLN A 181 9.26 -8.77 -9.29
C GLN A 181 8.39 -7.73 -9.98
N CYS A 182 8.04 -6.66 -9.27
CA CYS A 182 7.30 -5.52 -9.78
C CYS A 182 8.24 -4.49 -10.43
N GLY A 183 7.67 -3.71 -11.36
CA GLY A 183 8.35 -2.81 -12.28
C GLY A 183 9.16 -1.67 -11.65
N SER A 184 10.23 -1.30 -12.36
CA SER A 184 11.03 -0.06 -12.42
C SER A 184 11.25 0.81 -11.17
N PHE A 185 11.04 0.32 -9.95
CA PHE A 185 11.50 1.05 -8.78
C PHE A 185 13.03 1.08 -8.78
N ARG A 186 13.60 2.28 -8.95
CA ARG A 186 15.03 2.55 -8.83
C ARG A 186 15.22 3.45 -7.60
N PRO A 187 15.63 2.88 -6.46
CA PRO A 187 15.83 3.66 -5.24
C PRO A 187 16.88 4.74 -5.50
N LEU A 188 16.50 6.01 -5.35
CA LEU A 188 17.44 7.12 -5.48
C LEU A 188 18.27 7.26 -4.22
N LEU A 189 17.65 7.10 -3.05
CA LEU A 189 18.26 7.43 -1.77
C LEU A 189 19.26 6.38 -1.28
N GLU A 190 19.52 5.32 -2.05
CA GLU A 190 20.56 4.33 -1.73
C GLU A 190 21.92 4.68 -2.36
N ASP A 191 21.98 5.67 -3.25
CA ASP A 191 23.25 6.21 -3.76
C ASP A 191 23.83 7.21 -2.75
N GLU A 192 24.60 6.71 -1.77
CA GLU A 192 25.21 7.53 -0.70
C GLU A 192 26.19 8.58 -1.23
N GLN A 193 26.82 8.36 -2.39
CA GLN A 193 27.73 9.36 -2.97
C GLN A 193 26.95 10.57 -3.47
N ARG A 194 25.78 10.32 -4.05
CA ARG A 194 24.91 11.37 -4.60
C ARG A 194 24.00 11.99 -3.54
N PHE A 195 23.53 11.18 -2.58
CA PHE A 195 22.66 11.56 -1.49
C PHE A 195 23.30 11.14 -0.15
N PRO A 196 24.36 11.85 0.29
CA PRO A 196 25.01 11.60 1.57
C PRO A 196 24.05 11.88 2.73
N ASP A 197 24.44 11.49 3.95
CA ASP A 197 23.60 11.67 5.15
C ASP A 197 23.17 13.11 5.40
N SER A 198 23.98 14.10 4.96
CA SER A 198 23.62 15.51 5.01
C SER A 198 22.44 15.91 4.11
N SER A 199 22.01 15.03 3.20
CA SER A 199 20.79 15.18 2.40
C SER A 199 19.54 14.98 3.25
N PHE A 200 19.66 14.30 4.40
CA PHE A 200 18.59 14.03 5.33
C PHE A 200 18.65 15.03 6.49
N SER A 201 17.52 15.63 6.80
CA SER A 201 17.35 16.42 8.01
C SER A 201 15.96 16.17 8.58
N ALA A 202 15.71 16.62 9.81
CA ALA A 202 14.40 16.47 10.43
C ALA A 202 14.11 17.68 11.31
N SER A 203 12.84 17.96 11.55
CA SER A 203 12.43 18.98 12.52
C SER A 203 12.88 18.62 13.95
N ALA A 204 12.89 17.32 14.26
CA ALA A 204 13.27 16.73 15.52
C ALA A 204 13.50 15.23 15.32
N SER A 205 14.31 14.63 16.21
CA SER A 205 14.64 13.21 16.20
C SER A 205 14.66 12.68 17.62
N SER A 206 14.17 11.46 17.81
CA SER A 206 14.41 10.72 19.05
C SER A 206 15.86 10.23 19.15
N GLU A 207 16.31 9.95 20.37
CA GLU A 207 17.63 9.41 20.63
C GLU A 207 17.83 8.08 19.86
N GLY A 208 18.96 7.95 19.17
CA GLY A 208 19.27 6.78 18.33
C GLY A 208 18.51 6.68 17.00
N HIS A 209 17.72 7.70 16.65
CA HIS A 209 16.85 7.73 15.48
C HIS A 209 16.99 9.03 14.69
N SER A 210 18.22 9.28 14.21
CA SER A 210 18.59 10.48 13.46
C SER A 210 17.93 10.54 12.08
N ALA A 211 18.01 11.68 11.39
CA ALA A 211 17.37 11.84 10.09
C ALA A 211 17.94 10.89 9.01
N SER A 212 19.26 10.66 9.00
CA SER A 212 19.90 9.76 8.02
C SER A 212 19.56 8.29 8.25
N ASP A 213 19.12 7.92 9.47
CA ASP A 213 18.60 6.58 9.74
C ASP A 213 17.32 6.29 8.95
N ALA A 214 16.69 7.30 8.33
CA ALA A 214 15.58 7.10 7.40
C ALA A 214 15.98 6.41 6.08
N ARG A 215 17.28 6.25 5.78
CA ARG A 215 17.73 5.47 4.62
C ARG A 215 17.27 4.02 4.78
N MET A 216 16.79 3.39 3.70
CA MET A 216 16.21 2.05 3.76
C MET A 216 17.23 1.01 4.28
N SER A 217 18.49 1.16 3.90
CA SER A 217 19.61 0.30 4.28
C SER A 217 20.26 0.60 5.64
N SER A 218 19.82 1.64 6.37
CA SER A 218 20.49 2.08 7.61
C SER A 218 20.50 1.03 8.73
N GLY A 219 19.56 0.08 8.72
CA GLY A 219 19.33 -0.87 9.81
C GLY A 219 18.65 -0.26 11.04
N SER A 220 18.31 1.03 11.01
CA SER A 220 17.53 1.78 12.00
C SER A 220 16.34 2.47 11.29
N SER A 221 15.80 3.54 11.86
CA SER A 221 14.82 4.42 11.23
C SER A 221 14.92 5.82 11.82
N TRP A 222 14.53 6.85 11.07
CA TRP A 222 14.21 8.12 11.71
C TRP A 222 12.91 7.97 12.51
N CYS A 223 12.87 8.53 13.71
CA CYS A 223 11.67 8.57 14.54
C CYS A 223 11.44 9.98 15.07
N ALA A 224 10.22 10.49 14.88
CA ALA A 224 9.81 11.73 15.52
C ALA A 224 9.56 11.49 17.03
N PRO A 225 9.79 12.50 17.89
CA PRO A 225 9.48 12.39 19.32
C PRO A 225 7.99 12.19 19.60
N VAL A 226 7.12 12.82 18.79
CA VAL A 226 5.66 12.74 18.84
C VAL A 226 5.10 12.89 17.42
N SER A 227 3.82 12.54 17.21
CA SER A 227 3.08 12.85 15.98
C SER A 227 2.02 13.90 16.32
N ASP A 228 2.35 15.17 16.08
CA ASP A 228 1.47 16.32 16.33
C ASP A 228 1.26 17.17 15.06
N ASP A 229 1.43 16.53 13.90
CA ASP A 229 1.36 17.09 12.55
C ASP A 229 2.39 18.20 12.25
N LYS A 230 3.38 18.41 13.14
CA LYS A 230 4.43 19.43 12.96
C LYS A 230 5.81 18.85 12.70
N HIS A 231 6.02 17.59 13.09
CA HIS A 231 7.30 16.94 12.90
C HIS A 231 7.44 16.36 11.50
N TYR A 232 8.62 16.50 10.92
CA TYR A 232 8.90 16.01 9.57
C TYR A 232 10.31 15.46 9.43
N LEU A 233 10.43 14.46 8.57
CA LEU A 233 11.67 14.07 7.92
C LEU A 233 11.77 14.83 6.60
N GLN A 234 12.91 15.46 6.36
CA GLN A 234 13.21 16.19 5.13
C GLN A 234 14.34 15.52 4.35
N VAL A 235 14.18 15.46 3.03
CA VAL A 235 15.22 15.00 2.10
C VAL A 235 15.47 16.09 1.06
N ASP A 236 16.66 16.69 1.02
CA ASP A 236 17.10 17.61 -0.06
C ASP A 236 17.90 16.82 -1.10
N LEU A 237 17.38 16.78 -2.33
CA LEU A 237 17.96 16.06 -3.45
C LEU A 237 19.05 16.87 -4.18
N GLY A 238 19.33 18.09 -3.72
CA GLY A 238 20.34 19.01 -4.25
C GLY A 238 19.98 19.66 -5.59
N ARG A 239 19.08 19.04 -6.35
CA ARG A 239 18.52 19.53 -7.61
C ARG A 239 17.07 19.05 -7.78
N GLN A 240 16.37 19.59 -8.77
CA GLN A 240 15.00 19.17 -9.07
C GLN A 240 15.00 17.80 -9.77
N TYR A 241 14.03 16.97 -9.39
CA TYR A 241 13.68 15.70 -10.03
C TYR A 241 12.17 15.70 -10.33
N ASP A 242 11.80 14.99 -11.39
CA ASP A 242 10.43 14.55 -11.60
C ASP A 242 10.27 13.19 -10.92
N LEU A 243 9.70 13.20 -9.71
CA LEU A 243 9.50 12.02 -8.88
C LEU A 243 8.15 11.39 -9.18
N ASP A 244 8.12 10.07 -9.31
CA ASP A 244 6.94 9.29 -9.69
C ASP A 244 6.67 8.10 -8.77
N PHE A 245 7.56 7.84 -7.81
CA PHE A 245 7.43 6.73 -6.88
C PHE A 245 7.93 7.09 -5.49
N PHE A 246 7.15 6.75 -4.48
CA PHE A 246 7.48 6.97 -3.07
C PHE A 246 7.28 5.68 -2.30
N VAL A 247 8.24 5.32 -1.46
CA VAL A 247 8.18 4.12 -0.62
C VAL A 247 8.51 4.48 0.81
N THR A 248 7.80 3.88 1.76
CA THR A 248 8.07 4.01 3.20
C THR A 248 8.17 2.63 3.86
N TYR A 249 8.96 2.54 4.92
CA TYR A 249 9.05 1.38 5.82
C TYR A 249 8.94 1.84 7.27
N GLY A 250 8.56 0.94 8.17
CA GLY A 250 8.74 1.16 9.60
C GLY A 250 10.17 0.94 10.08
N ASP A 251 10.32 0.92 11.40
CA ASP A 251 11.57 0.61 12.09
C ASP A 251 11.97 -0.86 11.91
N SER A 252 13.19 -1.12 11.45
CA SER A 252 13.70 -2.49 11.31
C SER A 252 13.91 -3.19 12.65
N SER A 253 14.06 -2.44 13.75
CA SER A 253 14.42 -2.96 15.06
C SER A 253 13.22 -3.25 15.99
N GLY A 254 12.01 -2.81 15.63
CA GLY A 254 10.83 -2.96 16.48
C GLY A 254 9.51 -2.66 15.80
N GLN A 255 8.40 -2.97 16.49
CA GLN A 255 7.03 -2.73 16.00
C GLN A 255 6.63 -1.25 16.10
N LYS A 256 7.35 -0.38 15.37
CA LYS A 256 7.12 1.06 15.31
C LYS A 256 7.06 1.51 13.85
N TRP A 257 5.98 2.19 13.45
CA TRP A 257 5.83 2.68 12.08
C TRP A 257 4.80 3.80 11.96
N VAL A 258 4.95 4.60 10.91
CA VAL A 258 3.95 5.60 10.49
C VAL A 258 2.88 4.93 9.61
N ALA A 259 1.62 5.09 9.99
CA ALA A 259 0.46 4.49 9.33
C ALA A 259 -0.18 5.43 8.30
N THR A 260 -0.13 6.74 8.52
CA THR A 260 -0.52 7.75 7.50
C THR A 260 0.40 8.97 7.60
N TYR A 261 0.61 9.66 6.48
CA TYR A 261 1.47 10.84 6.43
C TYR A 261 1.03 11.84 5.35
N ASN A 262 1.36 13.12 5.56
CA ASN A 262 1.32 14.14 4.52
C ASN A 262 2.68 14.26 3.84
N LEU A 263 2.66 14.65 2.57
CA LEU A 263 3.87 14.94 1.80
C LEU A 263 3.89 16.43 1.43
N GLU A 264 4.91 17.15 1.86
CA GLU A 264 5.22 18.47 1.29
C GLU A 264 6.41 18.37 0.36
N TYR A 265 6.44 19.27 -0.63
CA TYR A 265 7.51 19.35 -1.59
C TYR A 265 7.80 20.79 -1.98
N THR A 266 9.03 21.02 -2.42
CA THR A 266 9.49 22.34 -2.87
C THR A 266 10.48 22.19 -4.00
N VAL A 267 10.55 23.20 -4.88
CA VAL A 267 11.55 23.30 -5.95
C VAL A 267 12.68 24.27 -5.63
N ASP A 268 12.54 25.06 -4.56
CA ASP A 268 13.42 26.20 -4.22
C ASP A 268 13.85 26.26 -2.73
N LEU A 269 13.37 25.33 -1.89
CA LEU A 269 13.58 25.28 -0.42
C LEU A 269 12.90 26.40 0.38
N VAL A 270 12.17 27.30 -0.28
CA VAL A 270 11.51 28.45 0.35
C VAL A 270 10.00 28.25 0.33
N ASN A 271 9.45 27.97 -0.85
CA ASN A 271 8.02 27.81 -1.07
C ASN A 271 7.68 26.31 -1.04
N TRP A 272 7.04 25.90 0.06
CA TRP A 272 6.57 24.53 0.25
C TRP A 272 5.13 24.39 -0.20
N LYS A 273 4.83 23.29 -0.90
CA LYS A 273 3.49 22.90 -1.32
C LYS A 273 3.14 21.59 -0.65
N THR A 274 1.94 21.51 -0.09
CA THR A 274 1.39 20.27 0.46
C THR A 274 0.67 19.50 -0.64
N LEU A 275 0.98 18.21 -0.78
CA LEU A 275 0.22 17.32 -1.65
C LEU A 275 -1.20 17.21 -1.09
N SER A 276 -2.21 17.46 -1.93
CA SER A 276 -3.63 17.48 -1.52
C SER A 276 -4.25 16.08 -1.32
N ARG A 277 -3.45 15.15 -0.79
CA ARG A 277 -3.76 13.73 -0.56
C ARG A 277 -2.99 13.24 0.67
N ILE A 278 -3.71 12.60 1.59
CA ILE A 278 -3.12 11.86 2.70
C ILE A 278 -2.64 10.52 2.15
N LEU A 279 -1.36 10.22 2.39
CA LEU A 279 -0.74 8.99 1.93
C LEU A 279 -0.84 7.93 3.03
N GLN A 280 -1.35 6.76 2.64
CA GLN A 280 -1.31 5.57 3.49
C GLN A 280 0.14 5.12 3.61
N GLY A 281 0.60 5.02 4.84
CA GLY A 281 1.91 4.51 5.20
C GLY A 281 1.86 3.01 5.45
N ASN A 282 2.66 2.56 6.41
CA ASN A 282 2.91 1.17 6.65
C ASN A 282 1.79 0.50 7.45
N LYS A 283 1.52 -0.78 7.14
CA LYS A 283 0.60 -1.63 7.92
C LYS A 283 1.31 -2.38 9.05
N ASN A 284 2.62 -2.52 8.95
CA ASN A 284 3.49 -3.10 9.96
C ASN A 284 4.91 -2.55 9.82
N ALA A 285 5.82 -2.91 10.71
CA ALA A 285 7.17 -2.36 10.73
C ALA A 285 8.09 -2.83 9.58
N TYR A 286 7.77 -3.96 8.94
CA TYR A 286 8.69 -4.69 8.07
C TYR A 286 8.33 -4.55 6.59
N ASP A 287 7.03 -4.58 6.29
CA ASP A 287 6.53 -4.44 4.94
C ASP A 287 6.52 -2.97 4.51
N HIS A 288 6.83 -2.75 3.24
CA HIS A 288 6.80 -1.43 2.64
C HIS A 288 5.38 -0.96 2.37
N ALA A 289 5.21 0.36 2.24
CA ALA A 289 4.06 0.98 1.61
C ALA A 289 4.55 1.83 0.44
N ALA A 290 3.86 1.76 -0.70
CA ALA A 290 4.30 2.40 -1.94
C ALA A 290 3.21 3.23 -2.62
N TRP A 291 3.65 4.27 -3.33
CA TRP A 291 2.81 5.15 -4.12
C TRP A 291 3.46 5.46 -5.48
N GLY A 292 3.01 4.80 -6.55
CA GLY A 292 3.49 5.01 -7.93
C GLY A 292 2.56 5.81 -8.85
N SER A 293 1.38 6.22 -8.38
CA SER A 293 0.40 7.00 -9.14
C SER A 293 0.47 8.50 -8.89
N ILE A 294 1.54 8.96 -8.23
CA ILE A 294 1.73 10.34 -7.81
C ILE A 294 2.97 10.88 -8.51
N SER A 295 2.83 11.99 -9.23
CA SER A 295 3.95 12.67 -9.89
C SER A 295 4.17 14.04 -9.27
N VAL A 296 5.39 14.30 -8.80
CA VAL A 296 5.78 15.54 -8.13
C VAL A 296 7.14 16.01 -8.65
N ARG A 297 7.21 17.25 -9.14
CA ARG A 297 8.48 17.93 -9.39
C ARG A 297 9.01 18.55 -8.11
N ALA A 298 10.13 18.06 -7.59
CA ALA A 298 10.68 18.50 -6.32
C ALA A 298 12.22 18.53 -6.30
N ARG A 299 12.77 19.51 -5.60
CA ARG A 299 14.14 19.49 -5.08
C ARG A 299 14.21 18.86 -3.69
N ALA A 300 13.23 19.16 -2.83
CA ALA A 300 13.17 18.56 -1.50
C ALA A 300 11.77 18.11 -1.14
N LEU A 301 11.70 17.12 -0.27
CA LEU A 301 10.48 16.52 0.25
C LEU A 301 10.45 16.63 1.77
N ARG A 302 9.25 16.75 2.36
CA ARG A 302 8.99 16.51 3.77
C ARG A 302 7.93 15.45 3.95
N PHE A 303 8.26 14.42 4.70
CA PHE A 303 7.35 13.37 5.14
C PHE A 303 6.87 13.74 6.55
N ILE A 304 5.57 13.99 6.70
CA ILE A 304 4.96 14.48 7.94
C ILE A 304 4.06 13.38 8.49
N PRO A 305 4.49 12.63 9.53
CA PRO A 305 3.65 11.62 10.17
C PRO A 305 2.34 12.24 10.69
N LEU A 306 1.22 11.55 10.46
CA LEU A 306 -0.09 11.90 11.00
C LEU A 306 -0.51 10.85 12.06
N THR A 307 -0.69 9.59 11.62
CA THR A 307 -0.99 8.46 12.52
C THR A 307 0.13 7.43 12.52
N TYR A 308 0.29 6.70 13.62
CA TYR A 308 1.39 5.76 13.82
C TYR A 308 1.02 4.66 14.82
N VAL A 309 1.81 3.58 14.83
CA VAL A 309 1.77 2.53 15.85
C VAL A 309 3.11 2.50 16.58
N GLY A 310 3.06 2.43 17.92
CA GLY A 310 4.23 2.46 18.79
C GLY A 310 4.87 3.85 18.87
N GLN A 311 5.57 4.25 17.81
CA GLN A 311 6.21 5.56 17.65
C GLN A 311 6.23 5.94 16.16
N PRO A 312 6.15 7.24 15.79
CA PRO A 312 6.24 7.67 14.39
C PRO A 312 7.66 7.49 13.85
N CYS A 313 7.95 6.26 13.41
CA CYS A 313 9.21 5.86 12.80
C CYS A 313 9.03 5.57 11.32
N MET A 314 9.95 6.05 10.50
CA MET A 314 9.94 5.77 9.07
C MET A 314 11.35 5.69 8.49
N ARG A 315 11.49 4.78 7.52
CA ARG A 315 12.50 4.84 6.47
C ARG A 315 11.81 5.17 5.15
N VAL A 316 12.52 5.80 4.23
CA VAL A 316 11.96 6.30 2.98
C VAL A 316 12.89 6.05 1.81
N ASP A 317 12.29 5.91 0.64
CA ASP A 317 13.00 5.93 -0.63
C ASP A 317 12.07 6.43 -1.75
N ILE A 318 12.66 6.91 -2.84
CA ILE A 318 11.94 7.55 -3.95
C ILE A 318 12.54 7.13 -5.29
N SER A 319 11.75 7.25 -6.36
CA SER A 319 12.19 7.08 -7.74
C SER A 319 11.74 8.25 -8.62
N GLY A 320 12.50 8.49 -9.69
CA GLY A 320 12.28 9.61 -10.60
C GLY A 320 13.53 9.93 -11.43
N SER A 321 13.44 10.97 -12.27
CA SER A 321 14.51 11.40 -13.18
C SER A 321 14.85 12.88 -13.09
#